data_AF-A0A5N0T4F4-F1
#
_entry.id   AF-A0A5N0T4F4-F1
#
_cell.length_a   1.000
_cell.length_b   1.000
_cell.length_c   1.000
_cell.angle_alpha   90.00
_cell.angle_beta   90.00
_cell.angle_gamma   90.00
#
_symmetry.space_group_name_H-M   'P 1'
#
loop_
_entity.id
_entity.type
_entity.pdbx_description
1 polymer ?
#
loop_
_entity_poly.entity_id
_entity_poly.type
_entity_poly.pdbx_seq_one_letter_code
_entity_poly.pdbx_strand_id
1 'polypeptide(L)' 'MNAMELDGLKAKIQYDAELGQFRGEILGLNGSADFYGNSQEALRREFRHSLEVFKEVCRENNIPPLQS' A
#
# COMPACT_ATOMS: atom_id res chain seq x y z
N MET A 1 -8.60 1.72 14.54
CA MET A 1 -8.05 1.85 13.17
C MET A 1 -7.72 0.45 12.69
N ASN A 2 -8.27 0.02 11.56
CA ASN A 2 -7.89 -1.27 10.97
C ASN A 2 -6.57 -1.07 10.22
N ALA A 3 -5.64 -1.99 10.40
CA ALA A 3 -4.33 -1.91 9.78
C ALA A 3 -3.88 -3.29 9.32
N MET A 4 -3.06 -3.31 8.28
CA MET A 4 -2.38 -4.50 7.76
C MET A 4 -0.87 -4.26 7.79
N GLU A 5 -0.10 -5.33 7.99
CA GLU A 5 1.37 -5.26 7.93
C GLU A 5 1.91 -6.24 6.88
N LEU A 6 2.90 -5.77 6.13
CA LEU A 6 3.63 -6.54 5.14
C LEU A 6 5.08 -6.07 5.11
N ASP A 7 6.03 -6.99 5.30
CA ASP A 7 7.47 -6.72 5.23
C ASP A 7 7.93 -5.54 6.12
N GLY A 8 7.33 -5.41 7.32
CA GLY A 8 7.61 -4.35 8.28
C GLY A 8 6.95 -3.00 7.97
N LEU A 9 6.23 -2.88 6.85
CA LEU A 9 5.44 -1.70 6.49
C LEU A 9 3.98 -1.89 6.88
N LYS A 10 3.38 -0.82 7.39
CA LYS A 10 1.98 -0.80 7.80
C LYS A 10 1.14 -0.10 6.75
N ALA A 11 -0.08 -0.58 6.57
CA ALA A 11 -1.09 0.08 5.77
C ALA A 11 -2.34 0.33 6.60
N LYS A 12 -2.92 1.53 6.46
CA LYS A 12 -4.21 1.89 7.06
C LYS A 12 -5.33 1.40 6.15
N ILE A 13 -6.28 0.64 6.70
CA ILE A 13 -7.39 0.08 5.93
C ILE A 13 -8.68 0.86 6.22
N GLN A 14 -9.34 1.32 5.16
CA GLN A 14 -10.62 2.04 5.22
C GLN A 14 -11.57 1.52 4.13
N TYR A 15 -12.88 1.53 4.39
CA TYR A 15 -13.86 1.20 3.37
C TYR A 15 -14.13 2.43 2.51
N ASP A 16 -13.99 2.28 1.20
CA ASP A 16 -14.37 3.26 0.19
C ASP A 16 -15.80 2.95 -0.26
N ALA A 17 -16.74 3.81 0.10
CA ALA A 17 -18.15 3.62 -0.21
C ALA A 17 -18.50 3.94 -1.67
N GLU A 18 -17.69 4.72 -2.38
CA GLU A 18 -17.92 5.04 -3.78
C GLU A 18 -17.54 3.86 -4.67
N LEU A 19 -16.42 3.19 -4.33
CA LEU A 19 -15.94 2.03 -5.07
C LEU A 19 -16.49 0.70 -4.54
N GLY A 20 -17.02 0.68 -3.33
CA GLY A 20 -17.52 -0.54 -2.68
C GLY A 20 -16.40 -1.51 -2.31
N GLN A 21 -15.21 -0.99 -1.99
CA GLN A 21 -14.00 -1.78 -1.73
C GLN A 21 -13.27 -1.28 -0.49
N PHE A 22 -12.41 -2.10 0.10
CA PHE A 22 -11.46 -1.61 1.10
C PHE A 22 -10.25 -0.99 0.39
N ARG A 23 -9.91 0.25 0.75
CA ARG A 23 -8.67 0.93 0.41
C ARG A 23 -7.63 0.69 1.50
N GLY A 24 -6.42 0.33 1.09
CA GLY A 24 -5.24 0.32 1.93
C GLY A 24 -4.28 1.43 1.53
N GLU A 25 -3.95 2.32 2.46
CA GLU A 25 -2.94 3.38 2.30
C GLU A 25 -1.63 2.93 2.95
N ILE A 26 -0.55 2.80 2.17
CA ILE A 26 0.76 2.35 2.67
C ILE A 26 1.47 3.51 3.40
N LEU A 27 1.87 3.27 4.64
CA LEU A 27 2.50 4.26 5.49
C LEU A 27 4.04 4.16 5.44
N GLY A 28 4.72 5.30 5.65
CA GLY A 28 6.19 5.37 5.74
C GLY A 28 6.91 5.44 4.40
N LEU A 29 6.19 5.51 3.28
CA LEU A 29 6.76 5.73 1.96
C LEU A 29 7.15 7.20 1.77
N ASN A 30 8.21 7.46 1.00
CA ASN A 30 8.61 8.82 0.59
C ASN A 30 7.65 9.47 -0.45
N GLY A 31 6.48 8.85 -0.65
CA GLY A 31 5.39 9.25 -1.53
C GLY A 31 4.12 8.56 -1.05
N SER A 32 3.18 8.32 -1.95
CA SER A 32 1.98 7.55 -1.64
C SER A 32 1.85 6.35 -2.57
N ALA A 33 1.38 5.24 -2.00
CA ALA A 33 0.92 4.09 -2.76
C ALA A 33 -0.26 3.48 -2.03
N ASP A 34 -1.33 3.26 -2.79
CA ASP A 34 -2.55 2.66 -2.30
C ASP A 34 -2.81 1.32 -2.99
N PHE A 35 -3.70 0.54 -2.39
CA PHE A 35 -4.21 -0.70 -2.96
C PHE A 35 -5.67 -0.89 -2.58
N TYR A 36 -6.40 -1.69 -3.34
CA TYR A 36 -7.82 -1.97 -3.08
C TYR A 36 -8.09 -3.47 -3.04
N GLY A 37 -9.09 -3.88 -2.26
CA GLY A 37 -9.51 -5.27 -2.20
C GLY A 37 -10.83 -5.47 -1.48
N ASN A 38 -11.51 -6.56 -1.79
CA ASN A 38 -12.82 -6.91 -1.20
C ASN A 38 -12.71 -8.04 -0.15
N SER A 39 -11.51 -8.56 0.07
CA SER A 39 -11.21 -9.56 1.10
C SER A 39 -9.81 -9.32 1.66
N GLN A 40 -9.51 -9.96 2.79
CA GLN A 40 -8.18 -9.88 3.41
C GLN A 40 -7.09 -10.43 2.48
N GLU A 41 -7.37 -11.52 1.76
CA GLU A 41 -6.44 -12.15 0.81
C GLU A 41 -6.18 -11.23 -0.39
N ALA A 42 -7.23 -10.61 -0.92
CA ALA A 42 -7.11 -9.63 -2.01
C ALA A 42 -6.26 -8.44 -1.56
N LEU A 43 -6.58 -7.85 -0.40
CA LEU A 43 -5.81 -6.73 0.17
C LEU A 43 -4.33 -7.09 0.34
N ARG A 44 -4.01 -8.30 0.85
CA ARG A 44 -2.62 -8.71 1.07
C ARG A 44 -1.84 -8.91 -0.24
N ARG A 45 -2.52 -9.39 -1.29
CA ARG A 45 -1.92 -9.53 -2.62
C ARG A 45 -1.67 -8.16 -3.24
N GLU A 46 -2.68 -7.29 -3.24
CA GLU A 46 -2.56 -5.96 -3.84
C GLU A 46 -1.59 -5.06 -3.04
N PHE A 47 -1.49 -5.20 -1.72
CA PHE A 47 -0.47 -4.49 -0.92
C PHE A 47 0.93 -4.83 -1.43
N ARG A 48 1.26 -6.12 -1.59
CA ARG A 48 2.57 -6.54 -2.09
C ARG A 48 2.84 -5.96 -3.47
N HIS A 49 1.88 -6.09 -4.39
CA HIS A 49 2.02 -5.62 -5.76
C HIS A 49 2.21 -4.10 -5.81
N SER A 50 1.38 -3.31 -5.13
CA SER A 50 1.53 -1.85 -5.07
C SER A 50 2.87 -1.43 -4.46
N LEU A 51 3.36 -2.13 -3.43
CA LEU A 51 4.66 -1.85 -2.83
C LEU A 51 5.83 -2.18 -3.77
N GLU A 52 5.77 -3.29 -4.51
CA GLU A 52 6.78 -3.68 -5.49
C GLU A 52 6.86 -2.66 -6.63
N VAL A 53 5.72 -2.27 -7.21
CA VAL A 53 5.65 -1.24 -8.25
C VAL A 53 6.20 0.09 -7.74
N PHE A 54 5.82 0.50 -6.51
CA PHE A 54 6.32 1.73 -5.92
C PHE A 54 7.85 1.73 -5.78
N LYS A 55 8.41 0.64 -5.23
CA LYS A 55 9.87 0.49 -5.08
C LYS A 55 10.59 0.51 -6.43
N GLU A 56 10.00 -0.09 -7.46
CA GLU A 56 10.56 -0.08 -8.81
C GLU A 56 10.63 1.34 -9.37
N VAL A 57 9.54 2.11 -9.27
CA VAL A 57 9.52 3.53 -9.68
C VAL A 57 10.57 4.33 -8.92
N CYS A 58 10.70 4.13 -7.60
CA CYS A 58 11.74 4.79 -6.82
C CYS A 58 13.15 4.45 -7.31
N ARG A 59 13.40 3.17 -7.62
CA ARG A 59 14.67 2.67 -8.15
C ARG A 59 14.99 3.31 -9.50
N GLU A 60 14.02 3.37 -10.42
CA GLU A 60 14.17 4.00 -11.73
C GLU A 60 14.51 5.50 -11.63
N ASN A 61 13.95 6.19 -10.63
CA ASN A 61 14.17 7.61 -10.39
C ASN A 61 15.37 7.91 -9.47
N ASN A 62 16.12 6.89 -9.02
CA ASN A 62 17.22 7.03 -8.05
C ASN A 62 16.84 7.75 -6.76
N ILE A 63 15.63 7.51 -6.25
CA ILE A 63 15.13 8.06 -4.98
C ILE A 63 14.92 6.94 -3.95
N PRO A 64 15.14 7.18 -2.64
CA PRO A 64 14.88 6.18 -1.61
C PRO A 64 13.37 5.98 -1.40
N PRO A 65 12.83 4.75 -1.31
CA PRO A 65 11.38 4.54 -1.25
C PRO A 65 10.74 4.86 0.11
N LEU A 66 11.53 5.03 1.17
CA LEU A 66 11.02 5.24 2.53
C LEU A 66 11.36 6.66 3.01
N GLN A 67 10.50 7.20 3.86
CA GLN A 67 10.80 8.44 4.58
C GLN A 67 11.99 8.19 5.52
N SER A 68 12.84 9.21 5.64
CA SER A 68 13.97 9.22 6.57
C SER A 68 13.54 9.52 8.00
#